data_AF-A0A520YZX4-F1
#
_entry.id   AF-A0A520YZX4-F1
#
_cell.length_a   1.000
_cell.length_b   1.000
_cell.length_c   1.000
_cell.angle_alpha   90.00
_cell.angle_beta   90.00
_cell.angle_gamma   90.00
#
_symmetry.space_group_name_H-M   'P 1'
#
loop_
_entity.id
_entity.type
_entity.pdbx_description
1 polymer ?
#
loop_
_entity_poly.entity_id
_entity_poly.type
_entity_poly.pdbx_seq_one_letter_code
_entity_poly.pdbx_strand_id
1 'polypeptide(L)'
;MTRFIVFFIAGYIIYYLIKNSFKDKRAGNGVQYHTDKKSDTNPTHLKEIAYIFYSATKDANTCEACMELDGKYILPDHKMLQHIRPPHSRCKNPKGCRCTLVYVTRDEDDSDEIEALLKKRGGMCDQRTIDKR
;
A
#
# COMPACT_ATOMS: atom_id res chain seq x y z
N MET A 1 22.18 -26.42 31.57
CA MET A 1 21.85 -25.75 30.28
C MET A 1 20.35 -25.46 30.12
N THR A 2 19.45 -26.16 30.83
CA THR A 2 17.98 -25.94 30.76
C THR A 2 17.49 -24.72 31.54
N ARG A 3 18.19 -24.29 32.60
CA ARG A 3 17.78 -23.14 33.43
C ARG A 3 17.81 -21.81 32.67
N PHE A 4 18.75 -21.62 31.74
CA PHE A 4 18.82 -20.40 30.92
C PHE A 4 17.70 -20.32 29.88
N ILE A 5 17.30 -21.44 29.30
CA ILE A 5 16.20 -21.51 28.32
C ILE A 5 14.88 -21.05 28.98
N VAL A 6 14.65 -21.42 30.24
CA VAL A 6 13.46 -20.97 30.99
C VAL A 6 13.43 -19.45 31.15
N PHE A 7 14.58 -18.81 31.40
CA PHE A 7 14.64 -17.34 31.49
C PHE A 7 14.41 -16.65 30.15
N PHE A 8 14.88 -17.23 29.04
CA PHE A 8 14.60 -16.69 27.70
C PHE A 8 13.11 -16.83 27.32
N ILE A 9 12.49 -17.96 27.64
CA ILE A 9 11.06 -18.17 27.39
C ILE A 9 10.24 -17.21 28.26
N ALA A 10 10.57 -17.07 29.54
CA ALA A 10 9.88 -16.13 30.44
C ALA A 10 10.04 -14.68 29.96
N GLY A 11 11.25 -14.26 29.58
CA GLY A 11 11.51 -12.94 29.02
C GLY A 11 10.76 -12.69 27.71
N TYR A 12 10.69 -13.70 26.83
CA TYR A 12 9.95 -13.62 25.57
C TYR A 12 8.44 -13.50 25.78
N ILE A 13 7.87 -14.25 26.73
CA ILE A 13 6.46 -14.15 27.10
C ILE A 13 6.15 -12.77 27.70
N ILE A 14 7.01 -12.26 28.59
CA ILE A 14 6.84 -10.93 29.18
C ILE A 14 6.94 -9.84 28.11
N TYR A 15 7.91 -9.93 27.19
CA TYR A 15 8.03 -9.02 26.05
C TYR A 15 6.77 -9.03 25.18
N TYR A 16 6.22 -10.21 24.88
CA TYR A 16 4.99 -10.33 24.09
C TYR A 16 3.77 -9.75 24.81
N LEU A 17 3.66 -9.97 26.13
CA LEU A 17 2.59 -9.40 26.95
C LEU A 17 2.66 -7.87 27.01
N ILE A 18 3.85 -7.29 27.13
CA ILE A 18 4.04 -5.83 27.10
C ILE A 18 3.74 -5.29 25.69
N LYS A 19 4.22 -5.94 24.63
CA LYS A 19 3.98 -5.53 23.24
C LYS A 19 2.49 -5.58 22.87
N ASN A 20 1.75 -6.61 23.31
CA ASN A 20 0.30 -6.67 23.11
C ASN A 20 -0.45 -5.68 24.00
N SER A 21 -0.02 -5.46 25.25
CA SER A 21 -0.64 -4.47 26.15
C SER A 21 -0.53 -3.04 25.59
N PHE A 22 0.55 -2.71 24.86
CA PHE A 22 0.66 -1.44 24.13
C PHE A 22 -0.22 -1.37 22.86
N LYS A 23 -0.70 -2.50 22.33
CA LYS A 23 -1.67 -2.55 21.23
C LYS A 23 -3.13 -2.40 21.69
N ASP A 24 -3.41 -2.63 22.97
CA ASP A 24 -4.77 -2.66 23.52
C ASP A 24 -5.25 -1.34 24.18
N LYS A 25 -4.51 -0.23 24.01
CA LYS A 25 -5.02 1.13 24.31
C LYS A 25 -5.56 1.86 23.08
N ARG A 26 -6.35 1.17 22.26
CA ARG A 26 -7.47 1.75 21.49
C ARG A 26 -8.63 0.76 21.47
N ALA A 27 -9.17 0.48 22.65
CA ALA A 27 -10.46 -0.19 22.78
C ALA A 27 -11.57 0.75 22.30
N GLY A 28 -12.20 0.38 21.19
CA GLY A 28 -13.40 0.98 20.65
C GLY A 28 -14.15 -0.06 19.81
N ASN A 29 -14.80 -0.99 20.52
CA ASN A 29 -15.90 -1.90 20.16
C ASN A 29 -16.19 -2.22 18.69
N GLY A 30 -16.27 -3.52 18.42
CA GLY A 30 -16.69 -4.08 17.15
C GLY A 30 -18.17 -3.88 16.79
N VAL A 31 -18.49 -4.36 15.59
CA VAL A 31 -19.73 -5.01 15.11
C VAL A 31 -19.80 -4.77 13.59
N GLN A 32 -19.84 -5.86 12.82
CA GLN A 32 -20.33 -5.84 11.43
C GLN A 32 -21.74 -5.26 11.43
N TYR A 33 -22.03 -4.17 10.69
CA TYR A 33 -23.33 -3.95 10.06
C TYR A 33 -23.21 -2.87 8.97
N HIS A 34 -23.75 -3.17 7.78
CA HIS A 34 -24.15 -2.18 6.79
C HIS A 34 -25.02 -1.10 7.44
N THR A 35 -24.65 0.18 7.32
CA THR A 35 -25.61 1.26 7.01
C THR A 35 -24.88 2.54 6.62
N ASP A 36 -25.34 3.16 5.54
CA ASP A 36 -25.13 4.55 5.20
C ASP A 36 -25.19 5.49 6.41
N LYS A 37 -24.23 6.42 6.52
CA LYS A 37 -24.53 7.79 6.96
C LYS A 37 -23.37 8.78 6.77
N LYS A 38 -23.69 9.75 5.91
CA LYS A 38 -23.41 11.19 6.04
C LYS A 38 -21.95 11.62 6.05
N SER A 39 -21.50 11.95 4.83
CA SER A 39 -21.12 13.33 4.46
C SER A 39 -21.02 14.29 5.64
N ASP A 40 -19.80 14.44 6.13
CA ASP A 40 -19.34 15.68 6.74
C ASP A 40 -18.39 16.32 5.73
N THR A 41 -18.99 17.06 4.79
CA THR A 41 -18.27 17.80 3.76
C THR A 41 -17.78 19.10 4.37
N ASN A 42 -16.71 19.03 5.17
CA ASN A 42 -15.83 20.17 5.37
C ASN A 42 -14.91 20.27 4.15
N PRO A 43 -14.57 21.46 3.62
CA PRO A 43 -13.95 21.59 2.31
C PRO A 43 -12.53 20.99 2.33
N THR A 44 -12.46 19.74 1.88
CA THR A 44 -11.34 19.06 1.22
C THR A 44 -10.00 19.78 1.36
N HIS A 45 -9.31 19.55 2.48
CA HIS A 45 -7.85 19.50 2.42
C HIS A 45 -7.54 18.29 1.54
N LEU A 46 -7.41 18.51 0.22
CA LEU A 46 -7.03 17.46 -0.71
C LEU A 46 -5.73 16.88 -0.18
N LYS A 47 -5.79 15.66 0.36
CA LYS A 47 -4.60 14.98 0.86
C LYS A 47 -3.60 14.90 -0.28
N GLU A 48 -2.42 15.46 -0.07
CA GLU A 48 -1.38 15.48 -1.09
C GLU A 48 -0.93 14.04 -1.38
N ILE A 49 -0.83 13.71 -2.66
CA ILE A 49 -0.46 12.37 -3.11
C ILE A 49 1.07 12.27 -3.03
N ALA A 50 1.59 11.30 -2.28
CA ALA A 50 3.02 11.03 -2.17
C ALA A 50 3.52 10.27 -3.41
N TYR A 51 2.81 9.19 -3.75
CA TYR A 51 3.12 8.34 -4.90
C TYR A 51 1.90 7.55 -5.35
N ILE A 52 2.05 6.91 -6.51
CA ILE A 52 1.05 6.06 -7.13
C ILE A 52 1.71 4.72 -7.42
N PHE A 53 1.04 3.61 -7.16
CA PHE A 53 1.50 2.31 -7.61
C PHE A 53 0.48 1.60 -8.48
N TYR A 54 0.98 0.82 -9.43
CA TYR A 54 0.17 0.07 -10.37
C TYR A 54 -0.06 -1.35 -9.82
N SER A 55 -1.32 -1.77 -9.75
CA SER A 55 -1.71 -3.09 -9.27
C SER A 55 -2.59 -3.81 -10.28
N ALA A 56 -2.15 -4.99 -10.72
CA ALA A 56 -2.92 -5.88 -11.56
C ALA A 56 -3.54 -7.02 -10.73
N THR A 57 -4.68 -7.55 -11.19
CA THR A 57 -5.36 -8.66 -10.49
C THR A 57 -4.58 -9.99 -10.55
N LYS A 58 -3.70 -10.16 -11.54
CA LYS A 58 -2.84 -11.36 -11.74
C LYS A 58 -3.57 -12.69 -11.90
N ASP A 59 -4.81 -12.66 -12.38
CA ASP A 59 -5.51 -13.89 -12.78
C ASP A 59 -5.37 -14.19 -14.27
N ALA A 60 -5.93 -15.33 -14.70
CA ALA A 60 -5.86 -15.82 -16.08
C ALA A 60 -6.42 -14.84 -17.13
N ASN A 61 -7.16 -13.81 -16.73
CA ASN A 61 -7.70 -12.79 -17.63
C ASN A 61 -6.90 -11.46 -17.56
N THR A 62 -5.81 -11.39 -16.80
CA THR A 62 -4.99 -10.19 -16.73
C THR A 62 -4.16 -10.08 -18.01
N CYS A 63 -4.23 -8.94 -18.72
CA CYS A 63 -3.47 -8.78 -19.95
C CYS A 63 -1.98 -8.54 -19.67
N GLU A 64 -1.14 -8.86 -20.65
CA GLU A 64 0.32 -8.73 -20.57
C GLU A 64 0.76 -7.31 -20.18
N ALA A 65 0.16 -6.27 -20.77
CA ALA A 65 0.49 -4.88 -20.43
C ALA A 65 0.26 -4.55 -18.94
N CYS A 66 -0.76 -5.15 -18.32
CA CYS A 66 -0.99 -4.97 -16.89
C CYS A 66 -0.01 -5.77 -16.04
N MET A 67 0.40 -6.96 -16.50
CA MET A 67 1.42 -7.76 -15.85
C MET A 67 2.80 -7.09 -15.89
N GLU A 68 3.17 -6.46 -17.01
CA GLU A 68 4.42 -5.70 -17.17
C GLU A 68 4.52 -4.50 -16.21
N LEU A 69 3.39 -3.86 -15.95
CA LEU A 69 3.31 -2.65 -15.11
C LEU A 69 3.01 -2.96 -13.65
N ASP A 70 2.67 -4.19 -13.30
CA ASP A 70 2.36 -4.56 -11.93
C ASP A 70 3.54 -4.30 -10.98
N GLY A 71 3.25 -3.69 -9.83
CA GLY A 71 4.25 -3.38 -8.82
C GLY A 71 5.15 -2.20 -9.18
N LYS A 72 4.81 -1.41 -10.21
CA LYS A 72 5.51 -0.16 -10.51
C LYS A 72 5.03 0.96 -9.57
N TYR A 73 5.96 1.64 -8.92
CA TYR A 73 5.74 2.82 -8.08
C TYR A 73 6.21 4.06 -8.85
N ILE A 74 5.43 5.15 -8.79
CA ILE A 74 5.56 6.30 -9.69
C ILE A 74 5.18 7.59 -8.93
N LEU A 75 5.91 8.68 -9.17
CA LEU A 75 5.54 10.01 -8.64
C LEU A 75 4.31 10.60 -9.37
N PRO A 76 3.46 11.39 -8.70
CA PRO A 76 2.22 11.92 -9.28
C PRO A 76 2.38 12.80 -10.53
N ASP A 77 3.55 13.41 -10.70
CA ASP A 77 3.92 14.30 -11.82
C ASP A 77 4.67 13.58 -12.94
N HIS A 78 4.95 12.28 -12.79
CA HIS A 78 5.74 11.53 -13.74
C HIS A 78 4.99 11.31 -15.06
N LYS A 79 5.65 11.59 -16.20
CA LYS A 79 5.06 11.54 -17.55
C LYS A 79 4.41 10.19 -17.90
N MET A 80 4.95 9.09 -17.38
CA MET A 80 4.39 7.74 -17.61
C MET A 80 2.95 7.59 -17.17
N LEU A 81 2.48 8.35 -16.17
CA LEU A 81 1.11 8.25 -15.66
C LEU A 81 0.06 8.49 -16.74
N GLN A 82 0.35 9.33 -17.73
CA GLN A 82 -0.57 9.58 -18.84
C GLN A 82 -0.72 8.38 -19.79
N HIS A 83 0.32 7.54 -19.88
CA HIS A 83 0.39 6.42 -20.81
C HIS A 83 -0.12 5.10 -20.22
N ILE A 84 -0.10 4.96 -18.89
CA ILE A 84 -0.46 3.72 -18.21
C ILE A 84 -1.87 3.72 -17.64
N ARG A 85 -2.67 4.79 -17.83
CA ARG A 85 -4.00 4.88 -17.24
C ARG A 85 -4.87 3.67 -17.63
N PRO A 86 -5.50 2.98 -16.68
CA PRO A 86 -6.57 2.05 -16.96
C PRO A 86 -7.77 2.78 -17.62
N PRO A 87 -8.43 2.18 -18.62
CA PRO A 87 -8.03 0.98 -19.33
C PRO A 87 -6.80 1.22 -20.22
N HIS A 88 -5.80 0.35 -20.12
CA HIS A 88 -4.58 0.48 -20.90
C HIS A 88 -4.88 0.30 -22.40
N SER A 89 -4.30 1.12 -23.28
CA SER A 89 -4.54 1.07 -24.74
C SER A 89 -4.24 -0.30 -25.37
N ARG A 90 -3.18 -0.96 -24.91
CA ARG A 90 -2.82 -2.36 -25.25
C ARG A 90 -3.74 -3.44 -24.65
N CYS A 91 -4.70 -3.11 -23.80
CA CYS A 91 -5.59 -4.11 -23.19
C CYS A 91 -6.65 -4.58 -24.21
N LYS A 92 -6.60 -5.87 -24.56
CA LYS A 92 -7.56 -6.51 -25.49
C LYS A 92 -8.55 -7.46 -24.78
N ASN A 93 -8.63 -7.41 -23.45
CA ASN A 93 -9.51 -8.31 -22.71
C ASN A 93 -10.98 -7.88 -22.92
N PRO A 94 -11.87 -8.78 -23.41
CA PRO A 94 -13.29 -8.47 -23.60
C PRO A 94 -14.03 -8.15 -22.28
N LYS A 95 -13.48 -8.55 -21.13
CA LYS A 95 -14.00 -8.23 -19.79
C LYS A 95 -13.44 -6.93 -19.20
N GLY A 96 -12.67 -6.16 -19.98
CA GLY A 96 -12.06 -4.89 -19.55
C GLY A 96 -10.69 -5.03 -18.87
N CYS A 97 -10.02 -3.89 -18.62
CA CYS A 97 -8.75 -3.88 -17.90
C CYS A 97 -8.98 -4.23 -16.43
N ARG A 98 -8.17 -5.15 -15.90
CA ARG A 98 -8.27 -5.63 -14.52
C ARG A 98 -7.12 -5.10 -13.66
N CYS A 99 -6.85 -3.83 -13.90
CA CYS A 99 -5.68 -3.09 -13.46
C CYS A 99 -6.13 -1.80 -12.78
N THR A 100 -5.42 -1.38 -11.74
CA THR A 100 -5.75 -0.18 -10.96
C THR A 100 -4.50 0.64 -10.67
N LEU A 101 -4.68 1.96 -10.60
CA LEU A 101 -3.70 2.88 -10.05
C LEU A 101 -4.12 3.17 -8.61
N VAL A 102 -3.27 2.83 -7.66
CA VAL A 102 -3.50 3.08 -6.25
C VAL A 102 -2.73 4.34 -5.87
N TYR A 103 -3.46 5.34 -5.38
CA TYR A 103 -2.93 6.64 -4.98
C TYR A 103 -2.68 6.62 -3.48
N VAL A 104 -1.43 6.86 -3.08
CA VAL A 104 -1.01 6.88 -1.67
C VAL A 104 -0.75 8.32 -1.28
N THR A 105 -1.36 8.76 -0.19
CA THR A 105 -1.25 10.12 0.32
C THR A 105 -0.08 10.26 1.29
N ARG A 106 0.40 11.49 1.50
CA ARG A 106 1.56 11.79 2.36
C ARG A 106 1.35 11.52 3.85
N ASP A 107 0.12 11.28 4.28
CA ASP A 107 -0.24 10.94 5.66
C ASP A 107 -0.25 9.43 5.92
N GLU A 108 0.01 8.61 4.91
CA GLU A 108 0.15 7.16 5.08
C GLU A 108 1.54 6.80 5.62
N ASP A 109 1.62 5.72 6.40
CA ASP A 109 2.88 5.25 6.98
C ASP A 109 3.91 4.95 5.86
N ASP A 110 5.18 5.27 6.13
CA ASP A 110 6.33 5.09 5.23
C ASP A 110 6.27 5.87 3.90
N SER A 111 5.24 6.72 3.67
CA SER A 111 5.03 7.40 2.39
C SER A 111 6.15 8.36 2.03
N ASP A 112 6.66 9.11 3.01
CA ASP A 112 7.72 10.11 2.82
C ASP A 112 9.01 9.48 2.30
N GLU A 113 9.31 8.30 2.82
CA GLU A 113 10.56 7.62 2.54
C GLU A 113 10.51 6.93 1.16
N ILE A 114 9.34 6.41 0.77
CA ILE A 114 9.07 5.91 -0.58
C ILE A 114 9.09 7.06 -1.59
N GLU A 115 8.45 8.20 -1.29
CA GLU A 115 8.47 9.40 -2.13
C GLU A 115 9.92 9.89 -2.34
N ALA A 116 10.72 9.95 -1.28
CA ALA A 116 12.13 10.32 -1.36
C ALA A 116 12.95 9.34 -2.21
N LEU A 117 12.70 8.03 -2.09
CA LEU A 117 13.36 7.02 -2.90
C LEU A 117 12.99 7.16 -4.38
N LEU A 118 11.72 7.40 -4.69
CA LEU A 118 11.26 7.64 -6.06
C LEU A 118 11.92 8.88 -6.66
N LYS A 119 11.98 10.00 -5.93
CA LYS A 119 12.68 11.22 -6.37
C LYS A 119 14.16 10.93 -6.69
N LYS A 120 14.85 10.15 -5.86
CA LYS A 120 16.24 9.72 -6.09
C LYS A 120 16.41 8.81 -7.32
N ARG A 121 15.37 8.05 -7.68
CA ARG A 121 15.38 7.08 -8.78
C ARG A 121 14.83 7.62 -10.10
N GLY A 122 14.57 8.92 -10.20
CA GLY A 122 14.04 9.54 -11.42
C GLY A 122 12.51 9.47 -11.54
N GLY A 123 11.81 9.19 -10.43
CA GLY A 123 10.36 9.28 -10.32
C GLY A 123 9.59 7.99 -10.59
N MET A 124 10.28 6.87 -10.83
CA MET A 124 9.65 5.56 -11.03
C MET A 124 10.59 4.42 -10.61
N CYS A 125 10.06 3.39 -9.93
CA CYS A 125 10.80 2.17 -9.64
C CYS A 125 9.89 0.94 -9.48
N ASP A 126 10.49 -0.25 -9.48
CA ASP A 126 9.81 -1.52 -9.21
C ASP A 126 9.64 -1.78 -7.71
N GLN A 127 8.63 -2.58 -7.36
CA GLN A 127 8.36 -3.04 -6.00
C GLN A 127 9.61 -3.65 -5.34
N ARG A 128 10.40 -4.44 -6.09
CA ARG A 128 11.66 -5.03 -5.60
C ARG A 128 12.68 -3.99 -5.11
N THR A 129 12.60 -2.76 -5.59
CA THR A 129 13.47 -1.66 -5.15
C THR A 129 12.94 -1.03 -3.87
N ILE A 130 11.62 -0.95 -3.71
CA ILE A 130 10.96 -0.53 -2.48
C ILE A 130 11.22 -1.55 -1.36
N ASP A 131 11.08 -2.85 -1.65
CA ASP A 131 11.23 -3.93 -0.65
C ASP A 131 12.68 -4.11 -0.13
N LYS A 132 13.68 -3.55 -0.84
CA LYS A 132 15.11 -3.62 -0.47
C LYS A 132 15.59 -2.45 0.38
N ARG A 133 14.68 -1.55 0.73
CA ARG A 133 14.93 -0.32 1.46
C ARG A 133 15.29 -0.56 2.92
#